data_AF-A0A9Q2FMY6-F1
#
_entry.id   AF-A0A9Q2FMY6-F1
#
_cell.length_a   1.000
_cell.length_b   1.000
_cell.length_c   1.000
_cell.angle_alpha   90.00
_cell.angle_beta   90.00
_cell.angle_gamma   90.00
#
_symmetry.space_group_name_H-M   'P 1'
#
loop_
_entity.id
_entity.type
_entity.pdbx_description
1 polymer ?
#
loop_
_entity_poly.entity_id
_entity_poly.type
_entity_poly.pdbx_seq_one_letter_code
_entity_poly.pdbx_strand_id
1 'polypeptide(L)'
;MPTYTLAAIPAASHGSLISCSSPGRYRKTRIEAPDLAGIRAAVAEYGTRLRGDYPEASFLVSVTPERGSDHPEGFCDARWKGSLGTEQWIRVIPEETPFKAYLTQVEAMLAREVRS
;
A
#
# COMPACT_ATOMS: atom_id res chain seq x y z
N MET A 1 -7.21 12.94 -16.97
CA MET A 1 -7.70 11.81 -16.15
C MET A 1 -7.06 11.94 -14.76
N PRO A 2 -7.78 11.69 -13.65
CA PRO A 2 -7.19 11.75 -12.32
C PRO A 2 -5.97 10.84 -12.22
N THR A 3 -4.91 11.36 -11.61
CA THR A 3 -3.65 10.63 -11.44
C THR A 3 -3.41 10.30 -9.97
N TYR A 4 -2.95 9.08 -9.73
CA TYR A 4 -2.54 8.61 -8.42
C TYR A 4 -1.11 8.09 -8.45
N THR A 5 -0.46 8.16 -7.30
CA THR A 5 0.77 7.46 -7.01
C THR A 5 0.47 6.27 -6.11
N LEU A 6 0.89 5.09 -6.57
CA LEU A 6 0.93 3.87 -5.79
C LEU A 6 2.32 3.65 -5.19
N ALA A 7 2.38 3.16 -3.96
CA ALA A 7 3.62 2.70 -3.34
C ALA A 7 3.32 1.53 -2.39
N ALA A 8 4.20 0.54 -2.36
CA ALA A 8 4.12 -0.53 -1.36
C ALA A 8 4.86 -0.10 -0.10
N ILE A 9 4.15 -0.13 1.03
CA ILE A 9 4.66 0.28 2.33
C ILE A 9 4.63 -0.96 3.23
N PRO A 10 5.78 -1.42 3.73
CA PRO A 10 5.87 -2.39 4.80
C PRO A 10 4.86 -2.07 5.89
N ALA A 11 4.01 -3.04 6.16
CA ALA A 11 2.93 -2.90 7.12
C ALA A 11 2.69 -4.24 7.79
N ALA A 12 2.22 -4.22 9.04
CA ALA A 12 1.84 -5.41 9.77
C ALA A 12 0.70 -5.09 10.72
N SER A 13 -0.07 -6.11 11.06
CA SER A 13 -1.21 -5.99 11.98
C SER A 13 -1.03 -6.86 13.22
N HIS A 14 -1.41 -6.34 14.39
CA HIS A 14 -1.70 -7.13 15.60
C HIS A 14 -3.21 -7.33 15.75
N GLY A 15 -3.92 -7.55 14.63
CA GLY A 15 -5.37 -7.58 14.58
C GLY A 15 -5.97 -6.18 14.52
N SER A 16 -6.12 -5.53 15.68
CA SER A 16 -6.80 -4.21 15.78
C SER A 16 -5.91 -3.01 15.46
N LEU A 17 -4.59 -3.20 15.46
CA LEU A 17 -3.60 -2.16 15.23
C LEU A 17 -2.76 -2.50 14.01
N ILE A 18 -2.67 -1.54 13.08
CA ILE A 18 -1.77 -1.62 11.94
C ILE A 18 -0.60 -0.66 12.18
N SER A 19 0.61 -1.17 12.05
CA SER A 19 1.83 -0.36 11.98
C SER A 19 2.36 -0.37 10.55
N CYS A 20 2.81 0.79 10.07
CA CYS A 20 3.40 0.90 8.75
C CYS A 20 4.63 1.82 8.76
N SER A 21 5.54 1.56 7.83
CA SER A 21 6.72 2.40 7.61
C SER A 21 6.35 3.70 6.87
N SER A 22 7.30 4.64 6.78
CA SER A 22 7.04 5.95 6.16
C SER A 22 6.87 5.86 4.63
N PRO A 23 5.74 6.32 4.05
CA PRO A 23 5.44 6.23 2.61
C PRO A 23 6.49 6.87 1.70
N GLY A 24 7.14 7.94 2.17
CA GLY A 24 8.02 8.76 1.33
C GLY A 24 9.30 8.06 0.87
N ARG A 25 9.63 6.92 1.47
CA ARG A 25 10.83 6.14 1.18
C ARG A 25 10.61 5.07 0.10
N TYR A 26 9.38 4.88 -0.36
CA TYR A 26 9.11 3.78 -1.27
C TYR A 26 9.06 4.22 -2.73
N ARG A 27 9.41 3.29 -3.63
CA ARG A 27 9.30 3.46 -5.07
C ARG A 27 7.84 3.74 -5.41
N LYS A 28 7.66 4.70 -6.31
CA LYS A 28 6.36 5.26 -6.67
C LYS A 28 6.02 4.83 -8.09
N THR A 29 4.81 4.31 -8.26
CA THR A 29 4.24 4.00 -9.57
C THR A 29 3.08 4.95 -9.83
N ARG A 30 3.16 5.73 -10.90
CA ARG A 30 2.07 6.63 -11.32
C ARG A 30 1.04 5.83 -12.11
N ILE A 31 -0.24 6.05 -11.82
CA ILE A 31 -1.37 5.47 -12.54
C ILE A 31 -2.36 6.57 -12.91
N GLU A 32 -3.12 6.34 -13.98
CA GLU A 32 -4.29 7.16 -14.30
C GLU A 32 -5.54 6.29 -14.11
N ALA A 33 -6.54 6.80 -13.40
CA ALA A 33 -7.78 6.08 -13.16
C ALA A 33 -8.96 7.06 -13.13
N PRO A 34 -10.02 6.84 -13.93
CA PRO A 34 -11.15 7.77 -14.01
C PRO A 34 -12.12 7.65 -12.83
N ASP A 35 -12.16 6.49 -12.17
CA ASP A 35 -13.15 6.17 -11.13
C ASP A 35 -12.58 5.23 -10.04
N LEU A 36 -13.40 4.93 -9.02
CA LEU A 36 -13.01 4.04 -7.92
C LEU A 36 -12.72 2.61 -8.38
N ALA A 37 -13.39 2.12 -9.43
CA ALA A 37 -13.17 0.76 -9.93
C ALA A 37 -11.79 0.65 -10.58
N GLY A 38 -11.39 1.65 -11.37
CA GLY A 38 -10.05 1.75 -11.95
C GLY A 38 -8.96 1.85 -10.89
N ILE A 39 -9.18 2.62 -9.82
CA ILE A 39 -8.23 2.70 -8.69
C ILE A 39 -8.08 1.32 -8.02
N ARG A 40 -9.19 0.63 -7.72
CA ARG A 40 -9.17 -0.71 -7.12
C ARG A 40 -8.46 -1.72 -8.01
N ALA A 41 -8.71 -1.69 -9.32
CA ALA A 41 -8.06 -2.57 -10.27
C ALA A 41 -6.54 -2.34 -10.28
N ALA A 42 -6.10 -1.07 -10.32
CA ALA A 42 -4.68 -0.73 -10.29
C ALA A 42 -4.01 -1.11 -8.95
N VAL A 43 -4.70 -0.95 -7.82
CA VAL A 43 -4.22 -1.42 -6.51
C VAL A 43 -4.06 -2.94 -6.51
N ALA A 44 -5.07 -3.68 -6.99
CA ALA A 44 -5.07 -5.13 -7.06
C ALA A 44 -3.94 -5.65 -7.95
N GLU A 45 -3.77 -5.08 -9.15
CA GLU A 45 -2.70 -5.44 -10.08
C GLU A 45 -1.32 -5.18 -9.46
N TYR A 46 -1.10 -3.97 -8.93
CA TYR A 46 0.17 -3.57 -8.33
C TYR A 46 0.56 -4.50 -7.17
N GLY A 47 -0.36 -4.74 -6.24
CA GLY A 47 -0.11 -5.60 -5.08
C GLY A 47 0.02 -7.07 -5.46
N THR A 48 -0.74 -7.57 -6.44
CA THR A 48 -0.61 -8.96 -6.93
C THR A 48 0.76 -9.21 -7.55
N ARG A 49 1.25 -8.28 -8.38
CA ARG A 49 2.61 -8.37 -8.94
C ARG A 49 3.66 -8.43 -7.84
N LEU A 50 3.60 -7.50 -6.88
CA LEU A 50 4.55 -7.48 -5.76
C LEU A 50 4.46 -8.73 -4.89
N ARG A 51 3.27 -9.29 -4.69
CA ARG A 51 3.10 -10.55 -3.98
C ARG A 51 3.72 -11.73 -4.73
N GLY A 52 3.70 -11.71 -6.06
CA GLY A 52 4.41 -12.68 -6.90
C GLY A 52 5.92 -12.57 -6.75
N ASP A 53 6.46 -11.35 -6.79
CA ASP A 53 7.90 -11.08 -6.65
C ASP A 53 8.41 -11.32 -5.21
N TYR A 54 7.56 -11.03 -4.21
CA TYR A 54 7.88 -11.09 -2.78
C TYR A 54 6.76 -11.79 -1.98
N PRO A 55 6.62 -13.12 -2.09
CA PRO A 55 5.55 -13.86 -1.43
C PRO A 55 5.50 -13.68 0.09
N GLU A 56 6.64 -13.48 0.74
CA GLU A 56 6.70 -13.36 2.20
C GLU A 56 6.55 -11.92 2.72
N ALA A 57 6.58 -10.92 1.84
CA ALA A 57 6.44 -9.53 2.26
C ALA A 57 4.99 -9.22 2.70
N SER A 58 4.88 -8.45 3.78
CA SER A 58 3.63 -7.91 4.31
C SER A 58 3.58 -6.40 4.09
N PHE A 59 2.61 -5.91 3.32
CA PHE A 59 2.59 -4.51 2.93
C PHE A 59 1.19 -3.97 2.71
N LEU A 60 1.07 -2.66 2.88
CA LEU A 60 -0.05 -1.83 2.45
C LEU A 60 0.29 -1.24 1.08
N VAL A 61 -0.66 -1.20 0.16
CA VAL A 61 -0.56 -0.37 -1.05
C VAL A 61 -1.12 1.01 -0.74
N SER A 62 -0.27 2.03 -0.65
CA SER A 62 -0.73 3.42 -0.50
C SER A 62 -1.20 3.98 -1.83
N VAL A 63 -2.34 4.68 -1.81
CA VAL A 63 -2.88 5.44 -2.95
C VAL A 63 -2.85 6.93 -2.59
N THR A 64 -2.03 7.70 -3.28
CA THR A 64 -1.91 9.14 -3.07
C THR A 64 -2.33 9.91 -4.31
N PRO A 65 -3.39 10.72 -4.28
CA PRO A 65 -3.74 11.57 -5.41
C PRO A 65 -2.66 12.64 -5.64
N GLU A 66 -2.44 13.01 -6.89
CA GLU A 66 -1.59 14.16 -7.21
C GLU A 66 -2.16 15.44 -6.58
N ARG A 67 -1.29 16.31 -6.05
CA ARG A 67 -1.72 17.56 -5.42
C ARG A 67 -2.48 18.43 -6.42
N GLY A 68 -3.67 18.88 -6.04
CA GLY A 68 -4.50 19.76 -6.88
C GLY A 68 -5.24 19.05 -8.01
N SER A 69 -5.21 17.71 -8.06
CA SER A 69 -6.06 16.94 -8.99
C SER A 69 -7.43 16.65 -8.38
N ASP A 70 -8.46 16.74 -9.22
CA ASP A 70 -9.78 16.21 -8.88
C ASP A 70 -9.72 14.69 -8.74
N HIS A 71 -10.53 14.14 -7.84
CA HIS A 71 -10.69 12.72 -7.61
C HIS A 71 -12.17 12.33 -7.75
N PRO A 72 -12.48 11.09 -8.14
CA PRO A 72 -13.86 10.67 -8.32
C PRO A 72 -14.62 10.77 -7.00
N GLU A 73 -15.95 10.88 -7.13
CA GLU A 73 -16.85 10.91 -5.99
C GLU A 73 -16.61 9.69 -5.07
N GLY A 74 -16.65 9.93 -3.76
CA GLY A 74 -16.43 8.87 -2.77
C GLY A 74 -14.97 8.41 -2.60
N PHE A 75 -13.99 8.99 -3.29
CA PHE A 75 -12.58 8.63 -3.13
C PHE A 75 -12.08 8.77 -1.69
N CYS A 76 -12.34 9.91 -1.05
CA CYS A 76 -11.92 10.14 0.34
C CYS A 76 -12.54 9.12 1.30
N ASP A 77 -13.84 8.85 1.14
CA ASP A 77 -14.55 7.84 1.91
C ASP A 77 -14.00 6.43 1.68
N ALA A 78 -13.75 6.07 0.42
CA ALA A 78 -13.22 4.75 0.07
C ALA A 78 -11.81 4.55 0.64
N ARG A 79 -10.99 5.60 0.60
CA ARG A 79 -9.66 5.61 1.21
C ARG A 79 -9.74 5.45 2.73
N TRP A 80 -10.62 6.20 3.40
CA TRP A 80 -10.74 6.14 4.86
C TRP A 80 -11.36 4.84 5.38
N LYS A 81 -12.33 4.28 4.66
CA LYS A 81 -13.00 3.03 5.02
C LYS A 81 -12.27 1.78 4.54
N GLY A 82 -11.08 1.91 3.93
CA GLY A 82 -10.30 0.79 3.42
C GLY A 82 -10.90 0.07 2.19
N SER A 83 -11.94 0.62 1.56
CA SER A 83 -12.66 -0.04 0.46
C SER A 83 -11.99 0.10 -0.92
N LEU A 84 -10.74 0.59 -0.94
CA LEU A 84 -9.85 0.55 -2.12
C LEU A 84 -9.04 -0.75 -2.21
N GLY A 85 -9.10 -1.63 -1.20
CA GLY A 85 -8.36 -2.90 -1.18
C GLY A 85 -6.87 -2.77 -0.83
N THR A 86 -6.47 -1.64 -0.23
CA THR A 86 -5.07 -1.30 0.07
C THR A 86 -4.40 -2.20 1.11
N GLU A 87 -5.20 -2.87 1.94
CA GLU A 87 -4.76 -3.63 3.11
C GLU A 87 -4.73 -5.15 2.89
N GLN A 88 -5.08 -5.63 1.69
CA GLN A 88 -5.25 -7.06 1.41
C GLN A 88 -3.98 -7.92 1.63
N TRP A 89 -2.79 -7.30 1.57
CA TRP A 89 -1.51 -7.99 1.74
C TRP A 89 -0.87 -7.80 3.12
N ILE A 90 -1.58 -7.17 4.06
CA ILE A 90 -1.11 -7.01 5.43
C ILE A 90 -1.28 -8.35 6.16
N ARG A 91 -0.17 -8.87 6.69
CA ARG A 91 -0.16 -10.05 7.54
C ARG A 91 -0.43 -9.66 8.98
N VAL A 92 -1.22 -10.49 9.66
CA VAL A 92 -1.33 -10.46 11.12
C VAL A 92 -0.10 -11.15 11.70
N ILE A 93 0.60 -10.49 12.61
CA ILE A 93 1.77 -11.03 13.31
C ILE A 93 1.42 -11.25 14.79
N PRO A 94 2.14 -12.15 15.49
CA PRO A 94 1.93 -12.35 16.92
C PRO A 94 2.16 -11.06 17.73
N GLU A 95 1.39 -10.84 18.81
CA GLU A 95 1.48 -9.63 19.63
C GLU A 95 2.86 -9.46 20.28
N GLU A 96 3.54 -10.56 20.58
CA GLU A 96 4.92 -10.56 21.11
C GLU A 96 5.96 -10.14 20.06
N THR A 97 5.61 -10.14 18.78
CA THR A 97 6.53 -9.73 17.70
C THR A 97 6.56 -8.20 17.63
N PRO A 98 7.73 -7.56 17.87
CA PRO A 98 7.82 -6.11 17.80
C PRO A 98 7.63 -5.61 16.36
N PHE A 99 6.66 -4.70 16.13
CA PHE A 99 6.39 -4.12 14.81
C PHE A 99 7.67 -3.62 14.12
N LYS A 100 8.52 -2.88 14.83
CA LYS A 100 9.75 -2.31 14.24
C LYS A 100 10.69 -3.37 13.69
N ALA A 101 10.87 -4.47 14.42
CA ALA A 101 11.75 -5.56 14.00
C ALA A 101 11.19 -6.26 12.75
N TYR A 102 9.89 -6.54 12.76
CA TYR A 102 9.20 -7.14 11.63
C TYR A 102 9.23 -6.23 10.39
N LEU A 103 8.89 -4.95 10.53
CA LEU A 103 8.90 -3.99 9.43
C LEU A 103 10.30 -3.84 8.82
N THR A 104 11.37 -3.88 9.63
CA THR A 104 12.75 -3.88 9.12
C THR A 104 13.05 -5.10 8.24
N GLN A 105 12.55 -6.28 8.62
CA GLN A 105 12.71 -7.49 7.81
C GLN A 105 11.95 -7.38 6.49
N VAL A 106 10.72 -6.89 6.52
CA VAL A 106 9.93 -6.66 5.31
C VAL A 106 10.58 -5.60 4.41
N GLU A 107 11.11 -4.52 4.98
CA GLU A 107 11.88 -3.51 4.25
C GLU A 107 13.07 -4.13 3.52
N ALA A 108 13.80 -5.06 4.15
CA ALA A 108 14.88 -5.78 3.52
C ALA A 108 14.41 -6.70 2.37
N MET A 109 13.25 -7.35 2.51
CA MET A 109 12.63 -8.11 1.42
C MET A 109 12.28 -7.21 0.24
N LEU A 110 11.72 -6.04 0.53
CA LEU A 110 11.30 -5.03 -0.44
C LEU A 110 12.41 -4.03 -0.78
N ALA A 111 13.69 -4.38 -0.63
CA ALA A 111 14.80 -3.42 -0.78
C ALA A 111 14.80 -2.67 -2.12
N ARG A 112 14.33 -3.30 -3.21
CA ARG A 112 14.18 -2.64 -4.54
C ARG A 112 13.13 -1.54 -4.55
N GLU A 113 12.19 -1.59 -3.62
CA GLU A 113 11.15 -0.62 -3.43
C GLU A 113 11.53 0.47 -2.41
N VAL A 114 12.72 0.46 -1.78
CA VAL A 114 13.12 1.43 -0.71
C VAL A 114 13.84 2.70 -1.25
N ARG A 115 13.96 2.83 -2.59
CA ARG A 115 14.49 3.94 -3.42
C ARG A 115 15.68 3.53 -4.29
N SER A 116 15.68 4.11 -5.48
CA SER A 116 16.84 4.37 -6.35
C SER A 116 17.45 5.73 -6.00
#